data_AF-A0A0E0M0W5-F1
#
_entry.id   AF-A0A0E0M0W5-F1
#
_cell.length_a   1.000
_cell.length_b   1.000
_cell.length_c   1.000
_cell.angle_alpha   90.00
_cell.angle_beta   90.00
_cell.angle_gamma   90.00
#
_symmetry.space_group_name_H-M   'P 1'
#
loop_
_entity.id
_entity.type
_entity.pdbx_description
1 polymer ?
#
loop_
_entity_poly.entity_id
_entity_poly.type
_entity_poly.pdbx_seq_one_letter_code
_entity_poly.pdbx_strand_id
1 'polypeptide(L)'
;MGSEGPSVVTVHVTGFKKFHGVAENPTEKIVTNLKSFIEKKGLPKNLVLGSCTVLETAGQGALGSLYKILESSVEERENGSSAQGPVIWIHFGVNSGATRFALENQAVNEATFRCPDELGWKPQVAGLPNYSSLSIYIDIVFYRFDGSMQRAPIVPSDGSISRTRETTLPVNELTKSLRKTGYDVMPSDDAGRFVCNYVYYHSLRFAEQHGIKSLFVHVPLFLTIDEEVQMHFVASLLEALS
;
A
#
# COMPACT_ATOMS: atom_id res chain seq x y z
N MET A 1 15.47 37.04 -9.34
CA MET A 1 14.70 36.43 -8.24
C MET A 1 13.47 35.78 -8.87
N GLY A 2 13.63 34.61 -9.47
CA GLY A 2 12.49 33.89 -10.04
C GLY A 2 11.71 33.28 -8.89
N SER A 3 10.50 33.76 -8.64
CA SER A 3 9.55 33.05 -7.79
C SER A 3 9.13 31.79 -8.53
N GLU A 4 9.71 30.65 -8.17
CA GLU A 4 9.11 29.37 -8.53
C GLU A 4 7.67 29.39 -7.98
N GLY A 5 6.69 29.35 -8.87
CA GLY A 5 5.29 29.20 -8.47
C GLY A 5 5.13 27.92 -7.64
N PRO A 6 4.10 27.83 -6.79
CA PRO A 6 3.90 26.64 -5.97
C PRO A 6 3.82 25.40 -6.85
N SER A 7 4.70 24.43 -6.60
CA SER A 7 4.73 23.17 -7.33
C SER A 7 3.45 22.38 -7.01
N VAL A 8 2.64 22.08 -8.02
CA VAL A 8 1.43 21.28 -7.86
C VAL A 8 1.81 19.83 -7.54
N VAL A 9 1.24 19.29 -6.46
CA VAL A 9 1.44 17.90 -6.03
C VAL A 9 0.46 17.00 -6.78
N THR A 10 0.95 15.93 -7.41
CA THR A 10 0.08 14.90 -8.01
C THR A 10 0.00 13.71 -7.07
N VAL A 11 -1.21 13.33 -6.66
CA VAL A 11 -1.45 12.17 -5.81
C VAL A 11 -2.18 11.08 -6.58
N HIS A 12 -1.61 9.88 -6.59
CA HIS A 12 -2.25 8.67 -7.08
C HIS A 12 -2.62 7.77 -5.91
N VAL A 13 -3.73 7.07 -6.03
CA VAL A 13 -4.31 6.30 -4.93
C VAL A 13 -4.56 4.86 -5.37
N THR A 14 -4.19 3.90 -4.53
CA THR A 14 -4.59 2.51 -4.70
C THR A 14 -5.32 1.95 -3.49
N GLY A 15 -6.15 0.94 -3.74
CA GLY A 15 -6.76 0.10 -2.73
C GLY A 15 -6.68 -1.36 -3.16
N PHE A 16 -7.27 -2.26 -2.40
CA PHE A 16 -7.28 -3.69 -2.71
C PHE A 16 -8.71 -4.16 -2.93
N LYS A 17 -8.89 -5.12 -3.84
CA LYS A 17 -10.18 -5.82 -4.01
C LYS A 17 -10.62 -6.50 -2.70
N LYS A 18 -11.87 -6.92 -2.64
CA LYS A 18 -12.32 -7.84 -1.58
C LYS A 18 -11.54 -9.16 -1.57
N PHE A 19 -11.55 -9.81 -0.42
CA PHE A 19 -10.97 -11.13 -0.18
C PHE A 19 -12.06 -12.13 0.25
N HIS A 20 -11.77 -13.42 0.16
CA HIS A 20 -12.75 -14.49 0.38
C HIS A 20 -13.37 -14.38 1.77
N GLY A 21 -14.71 -14.46 1.80
CA GLY A 21 -15.49 -14.43 3.05
C GLY A 21 -15.76 -13.03 3.61
N VAL A 22 -15.25 -11.96 3.00
CA VAL A 22 -15.59 -10.58 3.36
C VAL A 22 -16.46 -9.96 2.29
N ALA A 23 -17.65 -9.51 2.69
CA ALA A 23 -18.64 -8.93 1.78
C ALA A 23 -18.12 -7.66 1.10
N GLU A 24 -17.37 -6.83 1.83
CA GLU A 24 -16.84 -5.56 1.35
C GLU A 24 -15.46 -5.26 1.94
N ASN A 25 -14.51 -4.84 1.10
CA ASN A 25 -13.24 -4.27 1.53
C ASN A 25 -13.36 -2.73 1.52
N PRO A 26 -13.20 -2.05 2.68
CA PRO A 26 -13.26 -0.59 2.76
C PRO A 26 -12.41 0.13 1.71
N THR A 27 -11.22 -0.40 1.42
CA THR A 27 -10.26 0.24 0.52
C THR A 27 -10.71 0.18 -0.95
N GLU A 28 -11.41 -0.86 -1.36
CA GLU A 28 -12.02 -0.96 -2.70
C GLU A 28 -13.05 0.15 -2.89
N LYS A 29 -13.93 0.34 -1.89
CA LYS A 29 -14.98 1.36 -1.90
C LYS A 29 -14.40 2.77 -1.88
N ILE A 30 -13.44 3.02 -0.98
CA ILE A 30 -12.75 4.31 -0.88
C ILE A 30 -12.17 4.70 -2.24
N VAL A 31 -11.37 3.83 -2.85
CA VAL A 31 -10.69 4.14 -4.11
C VAL A 31 -11.66 4.29 -5.28
N THR A 32 -12.71 3.45 -5.33
CA THR A 32 -13.73 3.54 -6.38
C THR A 32 -14.51 4.85 -6.30
N ASN A 33 -14.84 5.30 -5.08
CA ASN A 33 -15.71 6.45 -4.87
C ASN A 33 -14.92 7.78 -4.78
N LEU A 34 -13.61 7.74 -4.54
CA LEU A 34 -12.78 8.91 -4.20
C LEU A 34 -12.91 10.05 -5.22
N LYS A 35 -12.81 9.73 -6.52
CA LYS A 35 -12.92 10.75 -7.57
C LYS A 35 -14.24 11.53 -7.48
N SER A 36 -15.36 10.83 -7.41
CA SER A 36 -16.69 11.45 -7.33
C SER A 36 -16.92 12.21 -6.02
N PHE A 37 -16.31 11.74 -4.92
CA PHE A 37 -16.39 12.39 -3.62
C PHE A 37 -15.62 13.72 -3.62
N ILE A 38 -14.42 13.69 -4.19
CA ILE A 38 -13.54 14.85 -4.29
C ILE A 38 -14.06 15.88 -5.30
N GLU A 39 -14.69 15.48 -6.39
CA GLU A 39 -15.37 16.39 -7.33
C GLU A 39 -16.47 17.20 -6.64
N LYS A 40 -17.17 16.61 -5.66
CA LYS A 40 -18.21 17.29 -4.87
C LYS A 40 -17.64 18.16 -3.75
N LYS A 41 -16.60 17.68 -3.06
CA LYS A 41 -16.00 18.36 -1.90
C LYS A 41 -15.03 19.48 -2.30
N GLY A 42 -14.34 19.32 -3.43
CA GLY A 42 -13.21 20.14 -3.85
C GLY A 42 -11.85 19.57 -3.43
N LEU A 43 -10.81 19.87 -4.21
CA LEU A 43 -9.40 19.65 -3.89
C LEU A 43 -8.73 20.95 -3.43
N PRO A 44 -7.68 20.88 -2.61
CA PRO A 44 -6.82 22.03 -2.36
C PRO A 44 -6.17 22.48 -3.68
N LYS A 45 -5.94 23.80 -3.82
CA LYS A 45 -5.53 24.42 -5.09
C LYS A 45 -4.22 23.88 -5.67
N ASN A 46 -3.33 23.37 -4.81
CA ASN A 46 -2.01 22.88 -5.19
C ASN A 46 -1.93 21.35 -5.28
N LEU A 47 -3.07 20.65 -5.40
CA LEU A 47 -3.11 19.20 -5.51
C LEU A 47 -3.96 18.74 -6.69
N VAL A 48 -3.44 17.76 -7.42
CA VAL A 48 -4.16 17.03 -8.46
C VAL A 48 -4.31 15.59 -8.03
N LEU A 49 -5.54 15.07 -8.08
CA LEU A 49 -5.79 13.64 -7.98
C LEU A 49 -5.53 13.02 -9.36
N GLY A 50 -4.48 12.21 -9.47
CA GLY A 50 -4.11 11.46 -10.67
C GLY A 50 -5.03 10.26 -10.86
N SER A 51 -4.50 9.05 -10.67
CA SER A 51 -5.25 7.80 -10.82
C SER A 51 -5.78 7.27 -9.50
N CYS A 52 -6.92 6.58 -9.56
CA CYS A 52 -7.47 5.76 -8.49
C CYS A 52 -7.55 4.32 -9.02
N THR A 53 -6.80 3.38 -8.43
CA THR A 53 -6.68 2.02 -8.96
C THR A 53 -6.88 0.96 -7.89
N VAL A 54 -7.77 0.00 -8.13
CA VAL A 54 -7.98 -1.15 -7.23
C VAL A 54 -7.07 -2.29 -7.69
N LEU A 55 -6.17 -2.74 -6.81
CA LEU A 55 -5.24 -3.84 -7.05
C LEU A 55 -5.86 -5.18 -6.62
N GLU A 56 -5.37 -6.27 -7.19
CA GLU A 56 -5.67 -7.62 -6.70
C GLU A 56 -5.20 -7.79 -5.25
N THR A 57 -5.95 -8.51 -4.43
CA THR A 57 -5.58 -8.81 -3.03
C THR A 57 -4.63 -10.01 -2.97
N ALA A 58 -3.59 -9.96 -3.80
CA ALA A 58 -2.62 -11.01 -3.99
C ALA A 58 -1.25 -10.41 -4.18
N GLY A 59 -0.23 -10.96 -3.51
CA GLY A 59 1.12 -10.40 -3.50
C GLY A 59 1.70 -10.36 -4.92
N GLN A 60 2.00 -11.53 -5.48
CA GLN A 60 2.48 -11.63 -6.87
C GLN A 60 1.44 -11.16 -7.90
N GLY A 61 0.14 -11.44 -7.65
CA GLY A 61 -0.94 -11.06 -8.54
C GLY A 61 -1.09 -9.54 -8.73
N ALA A 62 -0.77 -8.75 -7.70
CA ALA A 62 -0.84 -7.29 -7.77
C ALA A 62 0.37 -6.63 -8.43
N LEU A 63 1.54 -7.32 -8.48
CA LEU A 63 2.80 -6.67 -8.88
C LEU A 63 2.78 -6.14 -10.30
N GLY A 64 2.26 -6.91 -11.26
CA GLY A 64 2.22 -6.48 -12.66
C GLY A 64 1.42 -5.19 -12.82
N SER A 65 0.25 -5.10 -12.18
CA SER A 65 -0.56 -3.89 -12.17
C SER A 65 0.10 -2.74 -11.41
N LEU A 66 0.73 -3.03 -10.26
CA LEU A 66 1.43 -2.03 -9.45
C LEU A 66 2.59 -1.38 -10.21
N TYR A 67 3.50 -2.16 -10.78
CA TYR A 67 4.62 -1.60 -11.53
C TYR A 67 4.15 -0.82 -12.75
N LYS A 68 3.17 -1.34 -13.48
CA LYS A 68 2.60 -0.65 -14.64
C LYS A 68 2.08 0.76 -14.29
N ILE A 69 1.37 0.92 -13.17
CA ILE A 69 0.84 2.23 -12.78
C ILE A 69 1.93 3.15 -12.20
N LEU A 70 2.92 2.58 -11.50
CA LEU A 70 4.07 3.34 -11.00
C LEU A 70 4.90 3.89 -12.18
N GLU A 71 5.21 3.05 -13.16
CA GLU A 71 5.93 3.40 -14.40
C GLU A 71 5.19 4.47 -15.19
N SER A 72 3.87 4.33 -15.39
CA SER A 72 3.10 5.34 -16.13
C SER A 72 3.16 6.72 -15.46
N SER A 73 3.16 6.78 -14.12
CA SER A 73 3.29 8.07 -13.40
C SER A 73 4.66 8.73 -13.58
N VAL A 74 5.71 7.94 -13.81
CA VAL A 74 7.07 8.45 -14.11
C VAL A 74 7.14 8.90 -15.56
N GLU A 75 6.59 8.13 -16.50
CA GLU A 75 6.55 8.50 -17.92
C GLU A 75 5.75 9.80 -18.15
N GLU A 76 4.60 9.96 -17.49
CA GLU A 76 3.82 11.20 -17.50
C GLU A 76 4.63 12.39 -16.94
N ARG A 77 5.50 12.11 -15.97
CA ARG A 77 6.38 13.10 -15.36
C ARG A 77 7.51 13.55 -16.28
N GLU A 78 8.13 12.60 -16.98
CA GLU A 78 9.26 12.84 -17.88
C GLU A 78 8.82 13.48 -19.21
N ASN A 79 7.62 13.13 -19.69
CA ASN A 79 7.04 13.70 -20.90
C ASN A 79 6.40 15.09 -20.66
N GLY A 80 6.14 15.46 -19.41
CA GLY A 80 5.70 16.80 -19.01
C GLY A 80 6.82 17.84 -19.09
N SER A 81 6.50 19.10 -19.39
CA SER A 81 7.47 20.20 -19.35
C SER A 81 8.08 20.35 -17.94
N SER A 82 9.34 20.80 -17.87
CA SER A 82 10.27 20.77 -16.72
C SER A 82 9.87 21.53 -15.41
N ALA A 83 8.58 21.57 -15.05
CA ALA A 83 8.07 22.18 -13.83
C ALA A 83 6.94 21.37 -13.17
N GLN A 84 6.95 20.03 -13.29
CA GLN A 84 5.99 19.19 -12.57
C GLN A 84 6.45 18.96 -11.12
N GLY A 85 5.53 19.19 -10.18
CA GLY A 85 5.76 19.02 -8.76
C GLY A 85 5.85 17.55 -8.34
N PRO A 86 5.86 17.29 -7.03
CA PRO A 86 6.10 15.94 -6.52
C PRO A 86 4.92 15.00 -6.84
N VAL A 87 5.27 13.77 -7.22
CA VAL A 87 4.31 12.65 -7.39
C VAL A 87 4.30 11.82 -6.10
N ILE A 88 3.10 11.56 -5.57
CA ILE A 88 2.89 10.78 -4.35
C ILE A 88 1.93 9.64 -4.65
N TRP A 89 2.33 8.43 -4.30
CA TRP A 89 1.46 7.25 -4.26
C TRP A 89 0.95 7.01 -2.84
N ILE A 90 -0.37 6.87 -2.68
CA ILE A 90 -0.99 6.47 -1.42
C ILE A 90 -1.67 5.12 -1.63
N HIS A 91 -1.26 4.15 -0.84
CA HIS A 91 -1.84 2.81 -0.85
C HIS A 91 -2.70 2.61 0.39
N PHE A 92 -3.98 2.29 0.21
CA PHE A 92 -4.87 1.96 1.30
C PHE A 92 -4.98 0.44 1.48
N GLY A 93 -4.75 -0.04 2.70
CA GLY A 93 -4.99 -1.42 3.10
C GLY A 93 -5.97 -1.50 4.27
N VAL A 94 -6.82 -2.52 4.31
CA VAL A 94 -7.71 -2.74 5.45
C VAL A 94 -6.98 -3.50 6.56
N ASN A 95 -7.10 -3.03 7.80
CA ASN A 95 -6.71 -3.77 9.00
C ASN A 95 -7.96 -4.06 9.83
N SER A 96 -8.42 -5.31 9.81
CA SER A 96 -9.65 -5.71 10.49
C SER A 96 -9.60 -5.66 12.02
N GLY A 97 -8.39 -5.65 12.60
CA GLY A 97 -8.19 -5.49 14.05
C GLY A 97 -7.95 -4.05 14.48
N ALA A 98 -7.86 -3.09 13.55
CA ALA A 98 -7.60 -1.70 13.88
C ALA A 98 -8.86 -0.98 14.37
N THR A 99 -8.70 -0.14 15.38
CA THR A 99 -9.77 0.75 15.89
C THR A 99 -9.57 2.20 15.46
N ARG A 100 -8.50 2.48 14.71
CA ARG A 100 -8.03 3.81 14.33
C ARG A 100 -7.24 3.73 13.02
N PHE A 101 -7.01 4.86 12.37
CA PHE A 101 -6.19 4.93 11.16
C PHE A 101 -4.70 4.77 11.52
N ALA A 102 -3.90 4.22 10.61
CA ALA A 102 -2.44 4.19 10.75
C ALA A 102 -1.75 4.62 9.45
N LEU A 103 -0.78 5.52 9.56
CA LEU A 103 0.14 5.88 8.48
C LEU A 103 1.44 5.13 8.71
N GLU A 104 1.84 4.32 7.74
CA GLU A 104 3.04 3.50 7.83
C GLU A 104 4.29 4.32 7.49
N ASN A 105 5.29 4.29 8.37
CA ASN A 105 6.60 4.90 8.15
C ASN A 105 7.47 4.03 7.25
N GLN A 106 7.25 2.71 7.27
CA GLN A 106 8.16 1.76 6.65
C GLN A 106 7.48 0.47 6.20
N ALA A 107 8.17 -0.24 5.30
CA ALA A 107 7.93 -1.63 4.97
C ALA A 107 9.18 -2.46 5.25
N VAL A 108 8.98 -3.74 5.58
CA VAL A 108 10.04 -4.70 5.88
C VAL A 108 10.19 -5.66 4.70
N ASN A 109 11.42 -6.05 4.35
CA ASN A 109 11.75 -7.00 3.27
C ASN A 109 11.34 -8.44 3.59
N GLU A 110 10.16 -8.66 4.17
CA GLU A 110 9.69 -9.94 4.66
C GLU A 110 8.35 -10.33 4.01
N ALA A 111 8.37 -11.44 3.29
CA ALA A 111 7.21 -12.09 2.70
C ALA A 111 6.89 -13.36 3.51
N THR A 112 6.38 -13.20 4.73
CA THR A 112 6.02 -14.31 5.63
C THR A 112 4.51 -14.39 5.81
N PHE A 113 3.81 -14.78 4.75
CA PHE A 113 2.35 -14.78 4.77
C PHE A 113 1.87 -15.90 5.69
N ARG A 114 0.93 -15.61 6.60
CA ARG A 114 0.39 -16.61 7.54
C ARG A 114 -0.46 -17.66 6.81
N CYS A 115 -1.25 -17.22 5.84
CA CYS A 115 -2.07 -18.02 4.96
C CYS A 115 -1.76 -17.68 3.49
N PRO A 116 -2.20 -18.50 2.52
CA PRO A 116 -2.23 -18.08 1.12
C PRO A 116 -3.00 -16.77 0.94
N ASP A 117 -2.63 -16.02 -0.09
CA ASP A 117 -3.40 -14.87 -0.57
C ASP A 117 -4.61 -15.31 -1.40
N GLU A 118 -5.34 -14.34 -1.95
CA GLU A 118 -6.58 -14.60 -2.68
C GLU A 118 -6.42 -15.39 -3.98
N LEU A 119 -5.21 -15.49 -4.51
CA LEU A 119 -4.89 -16.33 -5.66
C LEU A 119 -4.24 -17.66 -5.24
N GLY A 120 -4.27 -17.98 -3.95
CA GLY A 120 -3.69 -19.20 -3.40
C GLY A 120 -2.16 -19.17 -3.31
N TRP A 121 -1.53 -18.01 -3.54
CA TRP A 121 -0.09 -17.89 -3.43
C TRP A 121 0.35 -17.66 -1.98
N LYS A 122 1.36 -18.41 -1.55
CA LYS A 122 2.06 -18.20 -0.29
C LYS A 122 3.55 -18.20 -0.60
N PRO A 123 4.33 -17.21 -0.14
CA PRO A 123 5.78 -17.20 -0.33
C PRO A 123 6.40 -18.49 0.22
N GLN A 124 7.22 -19.13 -0.60
CA GLN A 124 8.03 -20.28 -0.21
C GLN A 124 9.49 -19.87 -0.11
N VAL A 125 10.24 -20.49 0.81
CA VAL A 125 11.70 -20.30 0.87
C VAL A 125 12.31 -20.92 -0.38
N ALA A 126 13.12 -20.14 -1.12
CA ALA A 126 13.88 -20.67 -2.25
C ALA A 126 14.82 -21.79 -1.75
N GLY A 127 14.52 -23.05 -2.09
CA GLY A 127 15.34 -24.20 -1.69
C GLY A 127 14.63 -25.52 -1.48
N LEU A 128 13.29 -25.59 -1.48
CA LEU A 128 12.58 -26.88 -1.47
C LEU A 128 12.25 -27.31 -2.92
N PRO A 129 12.64 -28.53 -3.34
CA PRO A 129 12.41 -28.99 -4.71
C PRO A 129 10.92 -29.15 -5.02
N ASN A 130 10.54 -28.77 -6.26
CA ASN A 130 9.23 -29.05 -6.85
C ASN A 130 9.03 -30.57 -6.96
N TYR A 131 8.32 -31.18 -6.01
CA TYR A 131 7.88 -32.56 -6.18
C TYR A 131 6.72 -32.60 -7.16
N SER A 132 6.94 -33.30 -8.27
CA SER A 132 5.90 -33.62 -9.25
C SER A 132 4.83 -34.54 -8.63
N SER A 133 3.64 -34.48 -9.23
CA SER A 133 2.31 -34.89 -8.76
C SER A 133 2.08 -36.36 -8.38
N LEU A 134 3.12 -37.15 -8.09
CA LEU A 134 3.00 -38.53 -7.61
C LEU A 134 3.63 -38.83 -6.24
N SER A 135 4.33 -37.89 -5.58
CA SER A 135 4.88 -38.12 -4.22
C SER A 135 3.99 -37.65 -3.05
N ILE A 136 2.89 -36.93 -3.32
CA ILE A 136 2.02 -36.37 -2.26
C ILE A 136 1.48 -37.46 -1.31
N TYR A 137 1.32 -38.70 -1.76
CA TYR A 137 0.73 -39.76 -0.93
C TYR A 137 1.70 -40.38 0.10
N ILE A 138 3.01 -40.25 -0.10
CA ILE A 138 4.00 -40.83 0.83
C ILE A 138 4.47 -39.80 1.87
N ASP A 139 4.46 -38.50 1.54
CA ASP A 139 4.88 -37.45 2.49
C ASP A 139 3.82 -37.08 3.54
N ILE A 140 2.52 -37.30 3.27
CA ILE A 140 1.44 -37.01 4.24
C ILE A 140 1.56 -37.89 5.51
N VAL A 141 2.20 -39.05 5.43
CA VAL A 141 2.28 -40.00 6.56
C VAL A 141 3.54 -39.79 7.41
N PHE A 142 4.60 -39.15 6.88
CA PHE A 142 5.88 -38.98 7.57
C PHE A 142 6.26 -37.53 7.90
N TYR A 143 5.72 -36.52 7.21
CA TYR A 143 5.91 -35.13 7.61
C TYR A 143 5.01 -34.79 8.79
N ARG A 144 5.59 -34.87 9.99
CA ARG A 144 5.19 -34.03 11.10
C ARG A 144 5.05 -32.61 10.57
N PHE A 145 3.86 -32.06 10.73
CA PHE A 145 3.53 -30.65 10.57
C PHE A 145 4.37 -29.86 11.59
N ASP A 146 5.66 -29.63 11.31
CA ASP A 146 6.40 -28.62 12.06
C ASP A 146 5.88 -27.26 11.59
N GLY A 147 5.38 -26.46 12.53
CA GLY A 147 4.84 -25.13 12.26
C GLY A 147 5.91 -24.11 11.92
N SER A 148 6.91 -24.46 11.11
CA SER A 148 7.96 -23.52 10.70
C SER A 148 7.36 -22.47 9.75
N MET A 149 7.23 -21.25 10.27
CA MET A 149 6.79 -20.09 9.50
C MET A 149 7.84 -19.83 8.41
N GLN A 150 7.52 -20.16 7.15
CA GLN A 150 8.42 -19.98 6.02
C GLN A 150 8.63 -18.47 5.77
N ARG A 151 9.85 -17.98 6.02
CA ARG A 151 10.23 -16.56 5.88
C ARG A 151 11.07 -16.39 4.62
N ALA A 152 10.64 -15.54 3.70
CA ALA A 152 11.37 -15.23 2.47
C ALA A 152 11.55 -13.72 2.32
N PRO A 153 12.65 -13.25 1.70
CA PRO A 153 12.78 -11.86 1.34
C PRO A 153 11.78 -11.48 0.23
N ILE A 154 11.24 -10.26 0.27
CA ILE A 154 10.40 -9.73 -0.82
C ILE A 154 11.27 -9.52 -2.06
N VAL A 155 12.41 -8.85 -1.89
CA VAL A 155 13.43 -8.65 -2.92
C VAL A 155 14.74 -9.27 -2.42
N PRO A 156 15.17 -10.43 -2.96
CA PRO A 156 16.39 -11.10 -2.51
C PRO A 156 17.65 -10.24 -2.63
N SER A 157 17.74 -9.40 -3.66
CA SER A 157 18.89 -8.52 -3.89
C SER A 157 19.00 -7.36 -2.89
N ASP A 158 17.93 -7.05 -2.14
CA ASP A 158 17.95 -6.00 -1.13
C ASP A 158 18.60 -6.50 0.20
N GLY A 159 18.82 -7.81 0.34
CA GLY A 159 19.52 -8.43 1.46
C GLY A 159 18.60 -9.10 2.48
N SER A 160 18.90 -8.93 3.77
CA SER A 160 18.18 -9.58 4.88
C SER A 160 16.67 -9.30 4.86
N ILE A 161 15.88 -10.25 5.38
CA ILE A 161 14.44 -10.07 5.61
C ILE A 161 14.13 -8.95 6.61
N SER A 162 15.08 -8.62 7.49
CA SER A 162 14.94 -7.54 8.47
C SER A 162 15.19 -6.15 7.86
N ARG A 163 15.57 -6.07 6.58
CA ARG A 163 15.80 -4.78 5.93
C ARG A 163 14.50 -4.00 5.83
N THR A 164 14.53 -2.73 6.21
CA THR A 164 13.41 -1.82 6.05
C THR A 164 13.64 -0.86 4.89
N ARG A 165 12.54 -0.32 4.38
CA ARG A 165 12.50 0.85 3.50
C ARG A 165 11.51 1.83 4.12
N GLU A 166 11.85 3.10 4.13
CA GLU A 166 11.10 4.15 4.83
C GLU A 166 10.54 5.15 3.83
N THR A 167 9.35 5.70 4.12
CA THR A 167 8.81 6.81 3.34
C THR A 167 9.58 8.09 3.62
N THR A 168 9.73 8.92 2.59
CA THR A 168 10.27 10.29 2.73
C THR A 168 9.20 11.30 3.11
N LEU A 169 7.95 10.87 3.29
CA LEU A 169 6.87 11.73 3.76
C LEU A 169 6.96 11.95 5.28
N PRO A 170 6.60 13.16 5.76
CA PRO A 170 6.70 13.51 7.18
C PRO A 170 5.51 12.93 7.96
N VAL A 171 5.50 11.61 8.18
CA VAL A 171 4.37 10.88 8.78
C VAL A 171 4.00 11.43 10.17
N ASN A 172 4.98 11.80 10.99
CA ASN A 172 4.72 12.38 12.30
C ASN A 172 3.98 13.73 12.22
N GLU A 173 4.30 14.56 11.23
CA GLU A 173 3.68 15.84 10.97
C GLU A 173 2.28 15.66 10.38
N LEU A 174 2.12 14.73 9.43
CA LEU A 174 0.83 14.38 8.84
C LEU A 174 -0.14 13.88 9.90
N THR A 175 0.29 12.93 10.74
CA THR A 175 -0.53 12.40 11.83
C THR A 175 -0.87 13.46 12.86
N LYS A 176 0.07 14.36 13.21
CA LYS A 176 -0.22 15.52 14.07
C LYS A 176 -1.28 16.45 13.45
N SER A 177 -1.19 16.71 12.14
CA SER A 177 -2.16 17.55 11.41
C SER A 177 -3.55 16.93 11.43
N LEU A 178 -3.66 15.65 11.07
CA LEU A 178 -4.91 14.89 11.03
C LEU A 178 -5.55 14.71 12.41
N ARG A 179 -4.75 14.58 13.47
CA ARG A 179 -5.28 14.57 14.85
C ARG A 179 -5.93 15.90 15.23
N LYS A 180 -5.38 17.03 14.76
CA LYS A 180 -5.98 18.37 15.02
C LYS A 180 -7.33 18.53 14.34
N THR A 181 -7.57 17.82 13.24
CA THR A 181 -8.88 17.80 12.57
C THR A 181 -9.85 16.79 13.18
N GLY A 182 -9.47 16.09 14.26
CA GLY A 182 -10.35 15.21 15.03
C GLY A 182 -10.23 13.72 14.72
N TYR A 183 -9.31 13.29 13.86
CA TYR A 183 -9.14 11.87 13.53
C TYR A 183 -8.28 11.14 14.57
N ASP A 184 -8.70 9.94 14.98
CA ASP A 184 -7.83 8.99 15.67
C ASP A 184 -6.94 8.29 14.65
N VAL A 185 -5.71 8.78 14.53
CA VAL A 185 -4.70 8.30 13.59
C VAL A 185 -3.35 8.18 14.28
N MET A 186 -2.53 7.21 13.90
CA MET A 186 -1.18 7.04 14.46
C MET A 186 -0.10 6.78 13.40
N PRO A 187 1.16 7.17 13.66
CA PRO A 187 2.27 6.60 12.92
C PRO A 187 2.41 5.11 13.28
N SER A 188 2.83 4.29 12.32
CA SER A 188 3.09 2.87 12.48
C SER A 188 4.40 2.50 11.79
N ASP A 189 5.17 1.58 12.37
CA ASP A 189 6.42 1.06 11.79
C ASP A 189 6.24 -0.39 11.28
N ASP A 190 5.00 -0.86 11.18
CA ASP A 190 4.66 -2.25 10.91
C ASP A 190 3.44 -2.37 9.99
N ALA A 191 3.69 -2.40 8.68
CA ALA A 191 2.68 -2.63 7.65
C ALA A 191 2.18 -4.10 7.59
N GLY A 192 2.49 -4.93 8.59
CA GLY A 192 2.17 -6.35 8.61
C GLY A 192 3.12 -7.19 7.74
N ARG A 193 2.88 -8.50 7.64
CA ARG A 193 3.75 -9.48 6.90
C ARG A 193 2.92 -10.18 5.82
N PHE A 194 1.99 -9.43 5.21
CA PHE A 194 1.05 -9.93 4.19
C PHE A 194 1.09 -9.03 2.94
N VAL A 195 0.04 -9.07 2.11
CA VAL A 195 -0.03 -8.33 0.83
C VAL A 195 0.23 -6.82 1.00
N CYS A 196 -0.21 -6.21 2.09
CA CYS A 196 -0.01 -4.77 2.36
C CYS A 196 1.47 -4.39 2.39
N ASN A 197 2.24 -5.01 3.30
CA ASN A 197 3.70 -4.83 3.37
C ASN A 197 4.42 -5.23 2.09
N TYR A 198 3.96 -6.30 1.43
CA TYR A 198 4.54 -6.76 0.17
C TYR A 198 4.47 -5.67 -0.92
N VAL A 199 3.28 -5.12 -1.15
CA VAL A 199 3.06 -4.02 -2.10
C VAL A 199 3.79 -2.76 -1.66
N TYR A 200 3.74 -2.43 -0.37
CA TYR A 200 4.38 -1.22 0.13
C TYR A 200 5.90 -1.24 -0.04
N TYR A 201 6.54 -2.38 0.23
CA TYR A 201 7.98 -2.55 0.05
C TYR A 201 8.40 -2.31 -1.41
N HIS A 202 7.65 -2.88 -2.36
CA HIS A 202 7.89 -2.65 -3.79
C HIS A 202 7.68 -1.19 -4.19
N SER A 203 6.62 -0.56 -3.69
CA SER A 203 6.33 0.85 -3.98
C SER A 203 7.39 1.79 -3.41
N LEU A 204 7.84 1.59 -2.17
CA LEU A 204 8.95 2.36 -1.57
C LEU A 204 10.26 2.16 -2.33
N ARG A 205 10.59 0.91 -2.71
CA ARG A 205 11.77 0.61 -3.51
C ARG A 205 11.74 1.35 -4.85
N PHE A 206 10.61 1.34 -5.53
CA PHE A 206 10.42 2.08 -6.78
C PHE A 206 10.51 3.59 -6.54
N ALA A 207 9.90 4.09 -5.46
CA ALA A 207 9.90 5.50 -5.11
C ALA A 207 11.31 6.05 -4.91
N GLU A 208 12.17 5.32 -4.18
CA GLU A 208 13.58 5.65 -4.00
C GLU A 208 14.36 5.72 -5.33
N GLN A 209 14.03 4.84 -6.29
CA GLN A 209 14.73 4.75 -7.59
C GLN A 209 14.33 5.86 -8.57
N HIS A 210 13.09 6.35 -8.48
CA HIS A 210 12.51 7.29 -9.45
C HIS A 210 12.22 8.68 -8.88
N GLY A 211 12.61 8.95 -7.62
CA GLY A 211 12.41 10.25 -6.99
C GLY A 211 10.94 10.65 -6.88
N ILE A 212 10.06 9.67 -6.65
CA ILE A 212 8.66 9.86 -6.28
C ILE A 212 8.47 9.52 -4.79
N LYS A 213 7.28 9.72 -4.23
CA LYS A 213 6.99 9.39 -2.82
C LYS A 213 5.92 8.31 -2.74
N SER A 214 5.95 7.53 -1.66
CA SER A 214 4.97 6.48 -1.41
C SER A 214 4.59 6.42 0.07
N LEU A 215 3.30 6.28 0.35
CA LEU A 215 2.73 6.12 1.69
C LEU A 215 1.77 4.95 1.71
N PHE A 216 1.78 4.18 2.78
CA PHE A 216 0.74 3.20 3.04
C PHE A 216 -0.11 3.64 4.22
N VAL A 217 -1.42 3.44 4.11
CA VAL A 217 -2.39 3.83 5.12
C VAL A 217 -3.29 2.64 5.43
N HIS A 218 -3.22 2.16 6.67
CA HIS A 218 -4.18 1.17 7.15
C HIS A 218 -5.45 1.85 7.65
N VAL A 219 -6.59 1.34 7.19
CA VAL A 219 -7.92 1.77 7.61
C VAL A 219 -8.67 0.63 8.31
N PRO A 220 -9.50 0.92 9.33
CA PRO A 220 -10.37 -0.08 9.93
C PRO A 220 -11.46 -0.60 8.98
N LEU A 221 -12.18 -1.63 9.42
CA LEU A 221 -13.44 -2.03 8.79
C LEU A 221 -14.51 -0.94 8.94
N PHE A 222 -15.49 -0.91 8.01
CA PHE A 222 -16.64 -0.01 8.11
C PHE A 222 -17.53 -0.24 9.33
N LEU A 223 -17.47 -1.45 9.92
CA LEU A 223 -18.12 -1.74 11.20
C LEU A 223 -17.48 -0.98 12.37
N THR A 224 -16.23 -0.53 12.22
CA THR A 224 -15.45 0.13 13.27
C THR A 224 -15.37 1.63 13.06
N ILE A 225 -15.12 2.08 11.83
CA ILE A 225 -15.20 3.49 11.43
C ILE A 225 -15.98 3.53 10.12
N ASP A 226 -17.11 4.22 10.11
CA ASP A 226 -18.04 4.23 8.97
C ASP A 226 -17.42 4.78 7.67
N GLU A 227 -18.00 4.39 6.54
CA GLU A 227 -17.52 4.77 5.21
C GLU A 227 -17.41 6.29 5.04
N GLU A 228 -18.38 7.06 5.55
CA GLU A 228 -18.39 8.52 5.40
C GLU A 228 -17.20 9.15 6.12
N VAL A 229 -16.92 8.74 7.37
CA VAL A 229 -15.76 9.21 8.13
C VAL A 229 -14.46 8.81 7.45
N GLN A 230 -14.35 7.59 6.92
CA GLN A 230 -13.14 7.17 6.18
C GLN A 230 -12.93 8.00 4.91
N MET A 231 -13.98 8.31 4.14
CA MET A 231 -13.89 9.17 2.95
C MET A 231 -13.47 10.60 3.31
N HIS A 232 -14.00 11.14 4.42
CA HIS A 232 -13.59 12.45 4.92
C HIS A 232 -12.13 12.45 5.38
N PHE A 233 -11.69 11.38 6.07
CA PHE A 233 -10.30 11.20 6.48
C PHE A 233 -9.35 11.21 5.26
N VAL A 234 -9.70 10.50 4.19
CA VAL A 234 -8.88 10.49 2.96
C VAL A 234 -8.78 11.89 2.36
N ALA A 235 -9.88 12.65 2.31
CA ALA A 235 -9.84 14.03 1.83
C ALA A 235 -8.95 14.93 2.70
N SER A 236 -9.01 14.79 4.03
CA SER A 236 -8.12 15.54 4.94
C SER A 236 -6.66 15.10 4.84
N LEU A 237 -6.39 13.83 4.52
CA LEU A 237 -5.05 13.35 4.22
C LEU A 237 -4.51 13.98 2.94
N LEU A 238 -5.31 14.06 1.88
CA LEU A 238 -4.94 14.76 0.65
C LEU A 238 -4.64 16.24 0.92
N GLU A 239 -5.48 16.91 1.73
CA GLU A 239 -5.24 18.30 2.14
C GLU A 239 -3.93 18.47 2.92
N ALA A 240 -3.61 17.56 3.83
CA ALA A 240 -2.36 17.58 4.59
C ALA A 240 -1.10 17.33 3.73
N LEU A 241 -1.26 16.83 2.50
CA LEU A 241 -0.17 16.58 1.55
C LEU A 241 0.04 17.74 0.55
N SER A 242 -0.83 18.76 0.58
CA SER A 242 -0.79 19.92 -0.32
C SER A 242 0.07 21.09 0.16
#